data_AF-A0AAW7H153-F1
#
_entry.id   AF-A0AAW7H153-F1
#
_cell.length_a   1.000
_cell.length_b   1.000
_cell.length_c   1.000
_cell.angle_alpha   90.00
_cell.angle_beta   90.00
_cell.angle_gamma   90.00
#
_symmetry.space_group_name_H-M   'P 1'
#
loop_
_entity.id
_entity.type
_entity.pdbx_description
1 polymer ?
#
loop_
_entity_poly.entity_id
_entity_poly.type
_entity_poly.pdbx_seq_one_letter_code
_entity_poly.pdbx_strand_id
1 'polypeptide(L)'
;MKYQHFWPPNDIYFGGGVASVIDEMSLITNERNYLFVNLNQYSLRSTLVFFSRNKDINKIIIIISSSRLMPLALFWLDNIKNVIAVFDTSTPVSEMIKKISLYRRNGDKITAGRRECNFKISNKDIMKMKYFLTESGMEELQDRFMNSPSTLYRWRKEIALKFGVRDPRYLLLPE
;
A
#
# COMPACT_ATOMS: atom_id res chain seq x y z
N MET A 1 -2.63 -19.86 0.55
CA MET A 1 -1.46 -19.37 1.31
C MET A 1 -1.96 -18.65 2.55
N LYS A 2 -1.60 -19.10 3.77
CA LYS A 2 -1.96 -18.43 5.04
C LYS A 2 -0.91 -17.37 5.34
N TYR A 3 -1.21 -16.09 5.12
CA TYR A 3 -0.40 -15.00 5.69
C TYR A 3 -0.72 -14.90 7.17
N GLN A 4 0.22 -15.28 8.02
CA GLN A 4 -0.09 -15.49 9.44
C GLN A 4 -0.48 -14.18 10.11
N HIS A 5 0.27 -13.09 9.90
CA HIS A 5 -0.07 -11.77 10.45
C HIS A 5 0.50 -10.57 9.67
N PHE A 6 1.39 -10.80 8.68
CA PHE A 6 2.05 -9.72 7.94
C PHE A 6 2.29 -10.07 6.46
N TRP A 7 2.54 -9.04 5.65
CA TRP A 7 2.96 -9.11 4.25
C TRP A 7 4.00 -8.01 3.96
N PRO A 8 5.06 -8.29 3.16
CA PRO A 8 5.34 -9.56 2.52
C PRO A 8 5.92 -10.60 3.51
N PRO A 9 5.73 -11.91 3.26
CA PRO A 9 6.06 -12.96 4.24
C PRO A 9 7.57 -13.15 4.47
N ASN A 10 8.41 -12.64 3.57
CA ASN A 10 9.87 -12.73 3.65
C ASN A 10 10.51 -11.57 4.44
N ASP A 11 9.72 -10.61 4.93
CA ASP A 11 10.23 -9.50 5.75
C ASP A 11 10.21 -9.86 7.23
N ILE A 12 11.27 -10.55 7.68
CA ILE A 12 11.36 -11.09 9.04
C ILE A 12 11.41 -10.01 10.13
N TYR A 13 12.02 -8.86 9.83
CA TYR A 13 12.13 -7.75 10.78
C TYR A 13 10.78 -7.07 10.97
N PHE A 14 10.07 -6.82 9.86
CA PHE A 14 8.69 -6.34 9.91
C PHE A 14 7.78 -7.32 10.65
N GLY A 15 7.92 -8.63 10.35
CA GLY A 15 7.15 -9.67 11.02
C GLY A 15 7.36 -9.71 12.53
N GLY A 16 8.60 -9.58 13.00
CA GLY A 16 8.93 -9.49 14.43
C GLY A 16 8.27 -8.29 15.11
N GLY A 17 8.36 -7.10 14.51
CA GLY A 17 7.71 -5.91 15.04
C GLY A 17 6.18 -6.02 15.07
N VAL A 18 5.58 -6.54 14.00
CA VAL A 18 4.12 -6.76 13.90
C VAL A 18 3.63 -7.73 14.96
N ALA A 19 4.36 -8.80 15.25
CA ALA A 19 3.98 -9.76 16.28
C ALA A 19 3.84 -9.07 17.65
N SER A 20 4.83 -8.25 18.04
CA SER A 20 4.78 -7.47 19.27
C SER A 20 3.61 -6.48 19.31
N VAL A 21 3.33 -5.80 18.19
CA VAL A 21 2.18 -4.87 18.10
C VAL A 21 0.85 -5.61 18.25
N ILE A 22 0.70 -6.78 17.63
CA ILE A 22 -0.53 -7.58 17.74
C ILE A 22 -0.71 -8.09 19.17
N ASP A 23 0.36 -8.54 19.81
CA ASP A 23 0.29 -9.01 21.20
C ASP A 23 -0.18 -7.87 22.12
N GLU A 24 0.42 -6.69 22.02
CA GLU A 24 0.03 -5.50 22.80
C GLU A 24 -1.41 -5.05 22.49
N MET A 25 -1.78 -5.02 21.21
CA MET A 25 -3.16 -4.70 20.82
C MET A 25 -4.16 -5.71 21.34
N SER A 26 -3.83 -7.00 21.34
CA SER A 26 -4.74 -8.07 21.76
C SER A 26 -5.11 -7.97 23.24
N LEU A 27 -4.23 -7.42 24.07
CA LEU A 27 -4.51 -7.13 25.48
C LEU A 27 -5.57 -6.03 25.64
N ILE A 28 -5.72 -5.14 24.65
CA ILE A 28 -6.62 -3.99 24.70
C ILE A 28 -7.94 -4.26 23.96
N THR A 29 -7.87 -4.90 22.79
CA THR A 29 -9.00 -5.05 21.86
C THR A 29 -9.61 -6.45 21.86
N ASN A 30 -8.96 -7.44 22.48
CA ASN A 30 -9.28 -8.87 22.43
C ASN A 30 -9.41 -9.41 20.98
N GLU A 31 -8.69 -8.81 20.03
CA GLU A 31 -8.68 -9.17 18.62
C GLU A 31 -7.25 -9.47 18.17
N ARG A 32 -7.08 -10.49 17.33
CA ARG A 32 -5.79 -10.90 16.75
C ARG A 32 -5.85 -11.09 15.23
N ASN A 33 -7.03 -10.94 14.63
CA ASN A 33 -7.27 -11.15 13.21
C ASN A 33 -6.80 -9.97 12.34
N TYR A 34 -5.60 -9.48 12.60
CA TYR A 34 -4.96 -8.41 11.85
C TYR A 34 -4.03 -8.97 10.77
N LEU A 35 -3.88 -8.19 9.69
CA LEU A 35 -2.86 -8.35 8.67
C LEU A 35 -2.17 -7.00 8.45
N PHE A 36 -0.89 -6.94 8.82
CA PHE A 36 -0.07 -5.76 8.56
C PHE A 36 0.61 -5.88 7.20
N VAL A 37 0.51 -4.83 6.38
CA VAL A 37 1.12 -4.77 5.05
C VAL A 37 2.21 -3.72 5.08
N ASN A 38 3.46 -4.15 4.94
CA ASN A 38 4.59 -3.25 4.73
C ASN A 38 4.58 -2.80 3.27
N LEU A 39 4.32 -1.52 3.01
CA LEU A 39 4.32 -0.91 1.69
C LEU A 39 5.52 0.02 1.55
N ASN A 40 6.57 -0.48 0.90
CA ASN A 40 7.79 0.26 0.61
C ASN A 40 8.27 -0.09 -0.81
N GLN A 41 9.39 0.51 -1.23
CA GLN A 41 9.97 0.31 -2.55
C GLN A 41 10.27 -1.17 -2.89
N TYR A 42 10.62 -1.98 -1.88
CA TYR A 42 10.96 -3.39 -2.05
C TYR A 42 9.72 -4.28 -2.16
N SER A 43 8.64 -3.95 -1.42
CA SER A 43 7.40 -4.71 -1.42
C SER A 43 6.37 -4.23 -2.45
N LEU A 44 6.56 -3.06 -3.07
CA LEU A 44 5.58 -2.42 -3.96
C LEU A 44 5.01 -3.37 -5.03
N ARG A 45 5.87 -4.06 -5.77
CA ARG A 45 5.44 -4.97 -6.84
C ARG A 45 4.59 -6.13 -6.30
N SER A 46 5.03 -6.76 -5.21
CA SER A 46 4.32 -7.90 -4.63
C SER A 46 3.01 -7.45 -4.00
N THR A 47 2.97 -6.27 -3.37
CA THR A 47 1.76 -5.69 -2.79
C THR A 47 0.71 -5.30 -3.84
N LEU A 48 1.13 -4.81 -5.01
CA LEU A 48 0.23 -4.58 -6.16
C LEU A 48 -0.45 -5.87 -6.62
N VAL A 49 0.29 -6.98 -6.65
CA VAL A 49 -0.25 -8.31 -6.98
C VAL A 49 -1.17 -8.80 -5.88
N PHE A 50 -0.76 -8.66 -4.62
CA PHE A 50 -1.51 -9.07 -3.43
C PHE A 50 -2.92 -8.49 -3.42
N PHE A 51 -3.08 -7.17 -3.51
CA PHE A 51 -4.40 -6.52 -3.47
C PHE A 51 -5.25 -6.78 -4.72
N SER A 52 -4.64 -7.23 -5.82
CA SER A 52 -5.39 -7.56 -7.02
C SER A 52 -5.94 -8.97 -7.04
N ARG A 53 -5.26 -9.90 -6.36
CA ARG A 53 -5.62 -11.32 -6.34
C ARG A 53 -6.40 -11.74 -5.10
N ASN A 54 -6.25 -11.01 -3.99
CA ASN A 54 -6.79 -11.43 -2.70
C ASN A 54 -7.88 -10.48 -2.23
N LYS A 55 -9.03 -10.50 -2.91
CA LYS A 55 -10.19 -9.65 -2.57
C LYS A 55 -10.93 -10.14 -1.31
N ASP A 56 -10.85 -11.45 -1.02
CA ASP A 56 -11.63 -12.10 0.04
C ASP A 56 -10.80 -12.44 1.28
N ILE A 57 -9.79 -11.62 1.60
CA ILE A 57 -9.01 -11.82 2.82
C ILE A 57 -9.89 -11.52 4.02
N ASN A 58 -10.21 -12.56 4.80
CA ASN A 58 -10.95 -12.44 6.05
C ASN A 58 -10.06 -11.97 7.21
N LYS A 59 -9.41 -10.80 7.06
CA LYS A 59 -8.57 -10.15 8.07
C LYS A 59 -8.76 -8.65 8.06
N ILE A 60 -8.55 -8.03 9.21
CA ILE A 60 -8.47 -6.58 9.36
C ILE A 60 -7.09 -6.12 8.86
N ILE A 61 -7.04 -5.39 7.75
CA ILE A 61 -5.80 -4.97 7.09
C ILE A 61 -5.38 -3.59 7.59
N ILE A 62 -4.11 -3.49 7.99
CA ILE A 62 -3.41 -2.26 8.37
C ILE A 62 -2.22 -2.10 7.44
N ILE A 63 -2.09 -0.96 6.78
CA ILE A 63 -0.97 -0.69 5.87
C ILE A 63 0.02 0.24 6.56
N ILE A 64 1.29 -0.14 6.59
CA ILE A 64 2.39 0.73 7.00
C ILE A 64 3.14 1.11 5.72
N SER A 65 3.05 2.37 5.34
CA SER A 65 3.51 2.87 4.05
C SER A 65 4.69 3.82 4.20
N SER A 66 5.67 3.72 3.30
CA SER A 66 6.63 4.81 3.11
C SER A 66 5.90 6.06 2.61
N SER A 67 6.46 7.24 2.87
CA SER A 67 5.83 8.51 2.51
C SER A 67 5.61 8.67 1.01
N ARG A 68 6.51 8.13 0.17
CA ARG A 68 6.36 8.16 -1.30
C ARG A 68 5.18 7.31 -1.78
N LEU A 69 4.84 6.22 -1.09
CA LEU A 69 3.78 5.28 -1.49
C LEU A 69 2.43 5.53 -0.80
N MET A 70 2.35 6.54 0.06
CA MET A 70 1.12 6.96 0.73
C MET A 70 -0.09 7.13 -0.21
N PRO A 71 0.03 7.71 -1.43
CA PRO A 71 -1.10 7.83 -2.36
C PRO A 71 -1.77 6.48 -2.68
N LEU A 72 -0.95 5.43 -2.77
CA LEU A 72 -1.40 4.07 -3.07
C LEU A 72 -2.05 3.40 -1.84
N ALA A 73 -1.47 3.61 -0.66
CA ALA A 73 -2.05 3.12 0.59
C ALA A 73 -3.44 3.72 0.85
N LEU A 74 -3.59 5.03 0.65
CA LEU A 74 -4.88 5.73 0.78
C LEU A 74 -5.90 5.23 -0.23
N PHE A 75 -5.48 4.97 -1.47
CA PHE A 75 -6.37 4.36 -2.46
C PHE A 75 -6.93 3.02 -1.99
N TRP A 76 -6.10 2.14 -1.41
CA TRP A 76 -6.59 0.87 -0.87
C TRP A 76 -7.43 1.05 0.39
N LEU A 77 -7.14 2.04 1.23
CA LEU A 77 -8.00 2.40 2.34
C LEU A 77 -9.40 2.77 1.87
N ASP A 78 -9.53 3.56 0.80
CA ASP A 78 -10.85 3.98 0.29
C ASP A 78 -11.59 2.84 -0.43
N ASN A 79 -10.87 1.99 -1.17
CA ASN A 79 -11.47 1.05 -2.12
C ASN A 79 -11.56 -0.40 -1.59
N ILE A 80 -10.91 -0.73 -0.48
CA ILE A 80 -10.91 -2.09 0.08
C ILE A 80 -11.54 -2.05 1.47
N LYS A 81 -12.68 -2.73 1.61
CA LYS A 81 -13.50 -2.73 2.84
C LYS A 81 -12.68 -3.11 4.07
N ASN A 82 -11.85 -4.14 3.95
CA ASN A 82 -11.11 -4.71 5.07
C ASN A 82 -9.81 -3.96 5.39
N VAL A 83 -9.42 -2.97 4.58
CA VAL A 83 -8.35 -2.02 4.94
C VAL A 83 -8.96 -0.95 5.83
N ILE A 84 -8.55 -0.92 7.09
CA ILE A 84 -9.12 -0.02 8.12
C ILE A 84 -8.19 1.12 8.50
N ALA A 85 -6.89 0.96 8.25
CA ALA A 85 -5.90 1.92 8.68
C ALA A 85 -4.70 1.99 7.73
N VAL A 86 -4.19 3.20 7.55
CA VAL A 86 -2.93 3.49 6.88
C VAL A 86 -2.09 4.37 7.80
N PHE A 87 -0.86 3.93 8.03
CA PHE A 87 0.15 4.64 8.81
C PHE A 87 1.38 4.93 7.95
N ASP A 88 1.99 6.10 8.16
CA ASP A 88 3.35 6.33 7.67
C ASP A 88 4.35 5.51 8.49
N THR A 89 5.41 5.01 7.86
CA THR A 89 6.55 4.35 8.52
C THR A 89 7.15 5.14 9.69
N SER A 90 7.04 6.47 9.69
CA SER A 90 7.51 7.32 10.79
C SER A 90 6.53 7.38 11.97
N THR A 91 5.37 6.74 11.89
CA THR A 91 4.34 6.79 12.93
C THR A 91 4.77 5.93 14.12
N PRO A 92 4.83 6.48 15.35
CA PRO A 92 5.19 5.71 16.53
C PRO A 92 4.21 4.56 16.79
N VAL A 93 4.73 3.41 17.22
CA VAL A 93 3.93 2.21 17.54
C VAL A 93 2.83 2.51 18.55
N SER A 94 3.15 3.24 19.62
CA SER A 94 2.18 3.64 20.65
C SER A 94 1.02 4.47 20.06
N GLU A 95 1.29 5.32 19.08
CA GLU A 95 0.26 6.09 18.38
C GLU A 95 -0.62 5.20 17.50
N MET A 96 -0.01 4.22 16.80
CA MET A 96 -0.76 3.24 16.00
C MET A 96 -1.73 2.45 16.88
N ILE A 97 -1.25 1.90 17.99
CA ILE A 97 -2.05 1.09 18.93
C ILE A 97 -3.20 1.92 19.49
N LYS A 98 -2.93 3.16 19.92
CA LYS A 98 -3.95 4.10 20.40
C LYS A 98 -5.03 4.34 19.35
N LYS A 99 -4.66 4.64 18.11
CA LYS A 99 -5.61 4.92 17.02
C LYS A 99 -6.45 3.69 16.67
N ILE A 100 -5.83 2.51 16.55
CA ILE A 100 -6.56 1.27 16.23
C ILE A 100 -7.54 0.90 17.36
N SER A 101 -7.16 1.14 18.62
CA SER A 101 -8.06 0.94 19.76
C SER A 101 -9.27 1.88 19.71
N LEU A 102 -9.10 3.11 19.23
CA LEU A 102 -10.21 4.06 19.02
C LEU A 102 -11.11 3.67 17.84
N TYR A 103 -10.54 3.15 16.75
CA TYR A 103 -11.34 2.66 15.61
C TYR A 103 -12.41 1.66 16.03
N ARG A 104 -12.10 0.75 16.95
CA ARG A 104 -13.08 -0.24 17.43
C ARG A 104 -14.29 0.40 18.11
N ARG A 105 -14.16 1.62 18.63
CA ARG A 105 -15.26 2.36 19.26
C ARG A 105 -16.11 3.12 18.25
N ASN A 106 -15.49 3.67 17.21
CA ASN A 106 -16.14 4.63 16.32
C ASN A 106 -16.43 4.10 14.91
N GLY A 107 -15.69 3.09 14.44
CA GLY A 107 -15.82 2.51 13.10
C GLY A 107 -15.19 3.32 11.96
N ASP A 108 -14.57 4.47 12.26
CA ASP A 108 -14.01 5.38 11.25
C ASP A 108 -12.60 4.98 10.80
N LYS A 109 -12.43 4.75 9.48
CA LYS A 109 -11.12 4.40 8.92
C LYS A 109 -10.03 5.39 9.32
N ILE A 110 -8.86 4.87 9.67
CA ILE A 110 -7.75 5.66 10.21
C ILE A 110 -6.81 6.08 9.07
N THR A 111 -6.62 7.37 8.91
CA THR A 111 -5.53 7.95 8.12
C THR A 111 -4.54 8.65 9.06
N ALA A 112 -3.30 8.19 9.09
CA ALA A 112 -2.23 8.83 9.84
C ALA A 112 -0.97 8.91 8.97
N GLY A 113 -0.77 10.05 8.32
CA GLY A 113 0.37 10.27 7.44
C GLY A 113 0.71 11.74 7.29
N ARG A 114 2.00 12.03 7.04
CA ARG A 114 2.53 13.39 6.90
C ARG A 114 2.17 14.07 5.58
N ARG A 115 1.71 13.32 4.57
CA ARG A 115 1.57 13.82 3.20
C ARG A 115 0.10 13.91 2.82
N GLU A 116 -0.41 15.12 2.72
CA GLU A 116 -1.64 15.39 1.97
C GLU A 116 -1.38 15.02 0.50
N CYS A 117 -2.07 13.99 0.02
CA CYS A 117 -1.95 13.60 -1.37
C CYS A 117 -2.94 14.42 -2.19
N ASN A 118 -2.44 15.40 -2.92
CA ASN A 118 -3.26 16.25 -3.80
C ASN A 118 -3.87 15.48 -4.99
N PHE A 119 -3.43 14.25 -5.23
CA PHE A 119 -3.85 13.47 -6.40
C PHE A 119 -4.53 12.16 -5.99
N LYS A 120 -5.79 11.98 -6.42
CA LYS A 120 -6.47 10.69 -6.27
C LYS A 120 -5.91 9.67 -7.25
N ILE A 121 -5.53 8.51 -6.72
CA ILE A 121 -5.19 7.32 -7.51
C ILE A 121 -6.50 6.62 -7.89
N SER A 122 -6.59 6.13 -9.14
CA SER A 122 -7.72 5.37 -9.66
C SER A 122 -7.33 3.94 -10.03
N ASN A 123 -8.30 3.06 -10.26
CA ASN A 123 -8.05 1.70 -10.77
C ASN A 123 -7.23 1.70 -12.07
N LYS A 124 -7.46 2.67 -12.97
CA LYS A 124 -6.68 2.82 -14.21
C LYS A 124 -5.22 3.15 -13.91
N ASP A 125 -4.96 3.96 -12.88
CA ASP A 125 -3.61 4.29 -12.45
C ASP A 125 -2.89 3.07 -11.88
N ILE A 126 -3.55 2.25 -11.07
CA ILE A 126 -3.01 0.98 -10.55
C ILE A 126 -2.61 0.06 -11.69
N MET A 127 -3.50 -0.09 -12.67
CA MET A 127 -3.23 -0.92 -13.85
C MET A 127 -2.01 -0.42 -14.60
N LYS A 128 -1.98 0.87 -14.99
CA LYS A 128 -0.84 1.49 -15.68
C LYS A 128 0.47 1.33 -14.89
N MET A 129 0.42 1.57 -13.59
CA MET A 129 1.57 1.48 -12.70
C MET A 129 2.16 0.06 -12.69
N LYS A 130 1.34 -0.99 -12.64
CA LYS A 130 1.86 -2.36 -12.73
C LYS A 130 2.71 -2.56 -13.97
N TYR A 131 2.22 -2.15 -15.14
CA TYR A 131 2.96 -2.29 -16.39
C TYR A 131 4.23 -1.45 -16.42
N PHE A 132 4.18 -0.18 -15.99
CA PHE A 132 5.37 0.67 -15.93
C PHE A 132 6.43 0.19 -14.93
N LEU A 133 6.02 -0.62 -13.94
CA LEU A 133 6.94 -1.21 -12.98
C LEU A 133 7.48 -2.58 -13.43
N THR A 134 6.84 -3.28 -14.38
CA THR A 134 7.22 -4.64 -14.80
C THR A 134 7.82 -4.74 -16.19
N GLU A 135 7.40 -3.92 -17.14
CA GLU A 135 7.77 -4.08 -18.56
C GLU A 135 9.08 -3.39 -18.92
N SER A 136 9.76 -3.98 -19.90
CA SER A 136 11.17 -3.74 -20.21
C SER A 136 11.35 -2.54 -21.15
N GLY A 137 10.30 -2.12 -21.87
CA GLY A 137 10.37 -1.06 -22.86
C GLY A 137 9.02 -0.48 -23.30
N MET A 138 9.07 0.64 -24.02
CA MET A 138 7.86 1.31 -24.56
C MET A 138 7.23 0.58 -25.74
N GLU A 139 7.96 -0.30 -26.43
CA GLU A 139 7.45 -1.10 -27.55
C GLU A 139 6.48 -2.18 -27.02
N GLU A 140 6.88 -2.93 -25.99
CA GLU A 140 6.01 -3.92 -25.31
C GLU A 140 4.69 -3.29 -24.81
N LEU A 141 4.77 -2.08 -24.26
CA LEU A 141 3.61 -1.32 -23.80
C LEU A 141 2.71 -0.88 -24.96
N GLN A 142 3.28 -0.52 -26.11
CA GLN A 142 2.50 -0.13 -27.30
C GLN A 142 1.72 -1.31 -27.84
N ASP A 143 2.38 -2.46 -28.00
CA ASP A 143 1.76 -3.69 -28.48
C ASP A 143 0.63 -4.12 -27.54
N ARG A 144 0.85 -4.02 -26.22
CA ARG A 144 -0.16 -4.41 -25.23
C ARG A 144 -1.37 -3.48 -25.20
N PHE A 145 -1.13 -2.18 -25.22
CA PHE A 145 -2.20 -1.19 -25.05
C PHE A 145 -2.82 -0.71 -26.35
N MET A 146 -2.24 -1.06 -27.51
CA MET A 146 -2.60 -0.54 -28.84
C MET A 146 -2.74 0.99 -28.87
N ASN A 147 -1.91 1.67 -28.07
CA ASN A 147 -1.93 3.13 -27.90
C ASN A 147 -0.69 3.76 -28.51
N SER A 148 -0.81 5.01 -28.95
CA SER A 148 0.34 5.74 -29.49
C SER A 148 1.44 5.94 -28.43
N PRO A 149 2.71 6.01 -28.85
CA PRO A 149 3.82 6.32 -27.93
C PRO A 149 3.57 7.58 -27.10
N SER A 150 3.04 8.65 -27.72
CA SER A 150 2.75 9.92 -27.05
C SER A 150 1.74 9.76 -25.91
N THR A 151 0.73 8.91 -26.09
CA THR A 151 -0.27 8.60 -25.05
C THR A 151 0.37 7.88 -23.87
N LEU A 152 1.25 6.91 -24.14
CA LEU A 152 1.96 6.16 -23.09
C LEU A 152 2.94 7.05 -22.33
N TYR A 153 3.68 7.94 -23.01
CA TYR A 153 4.53 8.93 -22.35
C TYR A 153 3.73 9.88 -21.46
N ARG A 154 2.56 10.34 -21.93
CA ARG A 154 1.65 11.16 -21.12
C ARG A 154 1.21 10.41 -19.86
N TRP A 155 0.74 9.16 -20.00
CA TRP A 155 0.32 8.35 -18.86
C TRP A 155 1.45 8.09 -17.87
N ARG A 156 2.67 7.83 -18.36
CA ARG A 156 3.85 7.64 -17.54
C ARG A 156 4.15 8.89 -16.70
N LYS A 157 4.10 10.07 -17.32
CA LYS A 157 4.29 11.36 -16.65
C LYS A 157 3.19 11.65 -15.63
N GLU A 158 1.93 11.37 -15.97
CA GLU A 158 0.79 11.52 -15.05
C GLU A 158 0.98 10.65 -13.80
N ILE A 159 1.34 9.37 -13.96
CA ILE A 159 1.60 8.48 -12.81
C ILE A 159 2.76 9.02 -11.97
N ALA A 160 3.90 9.35 -12.60
CA ALA A 160 5.07 9.85 -11.89
C ALA A 160 4.74 11.10 -11.04
N LEU A 161 3.94 12.03 -11.59
CA LEU A 161 3.49 13.24 -10.91
C LEU A 161 2.69 12.93 -9.63
N LYS A 162 1.77 11.96 -9.67
CA LYS A 162 0.93 11.60 -8.51
C LYS A 162 1.73 11.10 -7.31
N PHE A 163 2.89 10.51 -7.56
CA PHE A 163 3.80 10.03 -6.52
C PHE A 163 4.97 11.01 -6.23
N GLY A 164 5.04 12.12 -6.95
CA GLY A 164 6.09 13.13 -6.79
C GLY A 164 7.47 12.64 -7.24
N VAL A 165 7.53 11.78 -8.27
CA VAL A 165 8.78 11.25 -8.84
C VAL A 165 8.92 11.65 -10.31
N ARG A 166 10.14 11.53 -10.85
CA ARG A 166 10.41 11.81 -12.28
C ARG A 166 9.96 10.68 -13.21
N ASP A 167 9.95 9.45 -12.70
CA ASP A 167 9.62 8.25 -13.44
C ASP A 167 8.94 7.24 -12.51
N PRO A 168 7.92 6.47 -12.95
CA PRO A 168 7.29 5.48 -12.07
C PRO A 168 8.27 4.44 -11.53
N ARG A 169 9.32 4.09 -12.28
CA ARG A 169 10.34 3.12 -11.83
C ARG A 169 11.14 3.64 -10.63
N TYR A 170 11.18 4.94 -10.39
CA TYR A 170 11.85 5.52 -9.22
C TYR A 170 11.10 5.18 -7.92
N LEU A 171 9.86 4.69 -8.00
CA LEU A 171 9.15 4.14 -6.84
C LEU A 171 9.81 2.85 -6.30
N LEU A 172 10.69 2.21 -7.07
CA LEU A 172 11.43 1.01 -6.67
C LEU A 172 12.82 1.36 -6.11
N LEU A 173 13.20 2.64 -6.12
CA LEU A 173 14.46 3.10 -5.54
C LEU A 173 14.24 3.54 -4.09
N PRO A 174 15.25 3.42 -3.23
CA PRO A 174 15.21 3.98 -1.87
C PRO A 174 14.84 5.47 -1.86
N GLU A 175 14.24 5.91 -0.75
CA GLU A 175 13.95 7.33 -0.49
C GLU A 175 15.21 8.11 -0.10
#